data_AF-A0A2W5YFX0-F1
#
_entry.id   AF-A0A2W5YFX0-F1
#
_cell.length_a   1.000
_cell.length_b   1.000
_cell.length_c   1.000
_cell.angle_alpha   90.00
_cell.angle_beta   90.00
_cell.angle_gamma   90.00
#
_symmetry.space_group_name_H-M   'P 1'
#
loop_
_entity.id
_entity.type
_entity.pdbx_description
1 polymer ?
#
loop_
_entity_poly.entity_id
_entity_poly.type
_entity_poly.pdbx_seq_one_letter_code
_entity_poly.pdbx_strand_id
1 'polypeptide(L)'
;MIVSSNAKKPTVHGSAYVAPTATISGDVTIEEGCAILFGSVVTAEGAPITIGANTVVMENAVLKSSGGSALLFPLEIGESCIVGPGAYVVGATIEPGAFIAAGAKVFNGATVEQGVSVAIGGIVHINTRVRAGQHVPMQHIAYGDPAVIHPPREAPAVHEAMNFFETVFNLEPSDDVRAKAAESYSKFLRKRHAQDAVIAEKDKKPAPPKSRSKLEEPPPTQAADVGKVVDVMFAELEEARLRREAAIEREKRGKK
;
A
#
# COMPACT_ATOMS: atom_id res chain seq x y z
N MET A 1 -10.28 9.54 10.50
CA MET A 1 -9.97 9.49 11.95
C MET A 1 -8.45 9.49 12.17
N ILE A 2 -7.92 10.50 12.87
CA ILE A 2 -6.51 10.57 13.28
C ILE A 2 -6.43 10.25 14.77
N VAL A 3 -5.54 9.34 15.15
CA VAL A 3 -5.42 8.82 16.51
C VAL A 3 -4.00 9.06 17.03
N SER A 4 -3.87 9.69 18.19
CA SER A 4 -2.61 9.68 18.93
C SER A 4 -2.48 8.36 19.67
N SER A 5 -1.32 7.71 19.58
CA SER A 5 -1.04 6.44 20.25
C SER A 5 0.35 6.47 20.88
N ASN A 6 0.44 6.12 22.17
CA ASN A 6 1.68 6.16 22.97
C ASN A 6 2.45 7.48 22.84
N ALA A 7 1.75 8.60 23.06
CA ALA A 7 2.27 9.97 22.96
C ALA A 7 2.84 10.38 21.58
N LYS A 8 2.66 9.54 20.54
CA LYS A 8 2.98 9.86 19.15
C LYS A 8 1.71 10.24 18.41
N LYS A 9 1.83 11.21 17.50
CA LYS A 9 0.75 11.66 16.63
C LYS A 9 1.18 11.56 15.17
N PRO A 10 0.26 11.23 14.26
CA PRO A 10 0.55 11.27 12.84
C PRO A 10 0.93 12.68 12.37
N THR A 11 1.89 12.74 11.46
CA THR A 11 2.26 13.95 10.72
C THR A 11 1.78 13.79 9.28
N VAL A 12 0.85 14.63 8.86
CA VAL A 12 0.25 14.55 7.52
C VAL A 12 0.53 15.87 6.80
N HIS A 13 1.15 15.79 5.63
CA HIS A 13 1.42 16.97 4.82
C HIS A 13 0.12 17.68 4.42
N GLY A 14 0.16 19.02 4.34
CA GLY A 14 -1.04 19.85 4.11
C GLY A 14 -1.72 19.63 2.76
N SER A 15 -0.99 19.11 1.77
CA SER A 15 -1.52 18.78 0.44
C SER A 15 -2.07 17.36 0.34
N ALA A 16 -1.81 16.49 1.32
CA ALA A 16 -2.23 15.09 1.26
C ALA A 16 -3.75 14.99 1.53
N TYR A 17 -4.42 14.16 0.75
CA TYR A 17 -5.82 13.81 0.98
C TYR A 17 -5.91 12.62 1.94
N VAL A 18 -6.75 12.75 2.95
CA VAL A 18 -7.10 11.66 3.87
C VAL A 18 -8.61 11.55 3.91
N ALA A 19 -9.14 10.40 3.48
CA ALA A 19 -10.57 10.15 3.48
C ALA A 19 -11.14 10.21 4.91
N PRO A 20 -12.38 10.71 5.11
CA PRO A 20 -12.99 10.84 6.44
C PRO A 20 -13.00 9.53 7.25
N THR A 21 -13.19 8.40 6.56
CA THR A 21 -13.25 7.05 7.14
C THR A 21 -11.90 6.36 7.31
N ALA A 22 -10.80 6.92 6.78
CA ALA A 22 -9.48 6.34 6.96
C ALA A 22 -9.03 6.46 8.41
N THR A 23 -8.31 5.47 8.94
CA THR A 23 -7.73 5.53 10.29
C THR A 23 -6.22 5.66 10.20
N ILE A 24 -5.65 6.68 10.82
CA ILE A 24 -4.19 6.89 10.91
C ILE A 24 -3.81 6.99 12.39
N SER A 25 -2.97 6.10 12.89
CA SER A 25 -2.63 6.00 14.32
C SER A 25 -1.14 5.85 14.59
N GLY A 26 -0.64 6.60 15.57
CA GLY A 26 0.71 6.47 16.10
C GLY A 26 1.77 7.29 15.36
N ASP A 27 3.00 6.77 15.31
CA ASP A 27 4.16 7.40 14.66
C ASP A 27 4.13 7.17 13.15
N VAL A 28 3.29 7.95 12.46
CA VAL A 28 3.05 7.86 11.01
C VAL A 28 3.40 9.20 10.36
N THR A 29 4.20 9.15 9.30
CA THR A 29 4.50 10.30 8.45
C THR A 29 3.91 10.08 7.06
N ILE A 30 3.12 11.03 6.58
CA ILE A 30 2.51 11.04 5.25
C ILE A 30 2.98 12.29 4.52
N GLU A 31 3.74 12.07 3.46
CA GLU A 31 4.36 13.13 2.66
C GLU A 31 3.36 13.81 1.71
N GLU A 32 3.86 14.78 0.94
CA GLU A 32 3.05 15.58 0.02
C GLU A 32 2.40 14.75 -1.10
N GLY A 33 1.31 15.28 -1.66
CA GLY A 33 0.56 14.65 -2.76
C GLY A 33 -0.09 13.29 -2.49
N CYS A 34 0.08 12.70 -1.30
CA CYS A 34 -0.49 11.39 -0.98
C CYS A 34 -2.02 11.39 -0.99
N ALA A 35 -2.63 10.27 -1.38
CA ALA A 35 -4.07 10.04 -1.30
C ALA A 35 -4.35 8.77 -0.49
N ILE A 36 -4.94 8.95 0.70
CA ILE A 36 -5.31 7.88 1.62
C ILE A 36 -6.83 7.70 1.58
N LEU A 37 -7.30 6.61 0.98
CA LEU A 37 -8.69 6.43 0.59
C LEU A 37 -9.55 5.73 1.66
N PHE A 38 -10.82 5.55 1.35
CA PHE A 38 -11.86 5.19 2.31
C PHE A 38 -11.59 3.84 3.00
N GLY A 39 -11.84 3.78 4.31
CA GLY A 39 -11.65 2.58 5.12
C GLY A 39 -10.20 2.11 5.30
N SER A 40 -9.19 2.75 4.69
CA SER A 40 -7.79 2.35 4.88
C SER A 40 -7.36 2.51 6.34
N VAL A 41 -6.52 1.60 6.84
CA VAL A 41 -6.01 1.60 8.20
C VAL A 41 -4.49 1.67 8.18
N VAL A 42 -3.92 2.74 8.73
CA VAL A 42 -2.48 2.97 8.85
C VAL A 42 -2.13 3.07 10.33
N THR A 43 -1.52 2.03 10.91
CA THR A 43 -1.29 1.94 12.36
C THR A 43 0.16 1.61 12.67
N ALA A 44 0.86 2.55 13.30
CA ALA A 44 2.23 2.36 13.74
C ALA A 44 2.30 1.66 15.11
N GLU A 45 2.64 0.37 15.14
CA GLU A 45 2.77 -0.42 16.36
C GLU A 45 4.25 -0.67 16.68
N GLY A 46 4.83 0.11 17.59
CA GLY A 46 6.20 -0.10 18.09
C GLY A 46 7.34 0.39 17.18
N ALA A 47 7.13 0.45 15.86
CA ALA A 47 8.06 1.04 14.89
C ALA A 47 7.35 2.14 14.06
N PRO A 48 8.08 3.09 13.44
CA PRO A 48 7.45 4.15 12.63
C PRO A 48 6.91 3.63 11.29
N ILE A 49 6.02 4.42 10.69
CA ILE A 49 5.57 4.28 9.30
C ILE A 49 5.87 5.57 8.54
N THR A 50 6.46 5.45 7.35
CA THR A 50 6.67 6.57 6.41
C THR A 50 6.02 6.24 5.07
N ILE A 51 5.22 7.17 4.54
CA ILE A 51 4.59 7.07 3.22
C ILE A 51 5.08 8.26 2.38
N GLY A 52 5.91 7.95 1.39
CA GLY A 52 6.56 8.90 0.49
C GLY A 52 5.60 9.61 -0.46
N ALA A 53 6.07 10.68 -1.09
CA ALA A 53 5.24 11.63 -1.81
C ALA A 53 4.47 10.99 -2.98
N ASN A 54 3.28 11.53 -3.28
CA ASN A 54 2.42 11.10 -4.40
C ASN A 54 2.02 9.61 -4.35
N THR A 55 2.10 8.97 -3.19
CA THR A 55 1.67 7.58 -3.01
C THR A 55 0.17 7.49 -2.75
N VAL A 56 -0.47 6.50 -3.39
CA VAL A 56 -1.90 6.23 -3.25
C VAL A 56 -2.12 4.99 -2.40
N VAL A 57 -2.88 5.12 -1.33
CA VAL A 57 -3.35 4.01 -0.48
C VAL A 57 -4.84 3.87 -0.69
N MET A 58 -5.23 2.83 -1.42
CA MET A 58 -6.61 2.59 -1.82
C MET A 58 -7.48 2.00 -0.70
N GLU A 59 -8.74 1.78 -1.01
CA GLU A 59 -9.78 1.48 -0.05
C GLU A 59 -9.50 0.22 0.76
N ASN A 60 -9.74 0.30 2.07
CA ASN A 60 -9.59 -0.82 3.00
C ASN A 60 -8.20 -1.47 3.02
N ALA A 61 -7.17 -0.84 2.44
CA ALA A 61 -5.79 -1.28 2.59
C ALA A 61 -5.37 -1.15 4.07
N VAL A 62 -4.60 -2.11 4.55
CA VAL A 62 -4.10 -2.16 5.93
C VAL A 62 -2.58 -2.08 5.90
N LEU A 63 -2.06 -0.98 6.42
CA LEU A 63 -0.65 -0.66 6.54
C LEU A 63 -0.26 -0.67 8.01
N LYS A 64 0.63 -1.57 8.39
CA LYS A 64 1.09 -1.70 9.77
C LYS A 64 2.62 -1.65 9.82
N SER A 65 3.17 -1.02 10.83
CA SER A 65 4.48 -1.41 11.33
C SER A 65 4.27 -2.30 12.55
N SER A 66 5.28 -3.06 12.91
CA SER A 66 5.23 -3.88 14.13
C SER A 66 6.60 -3.88 14.78
N GLY A 67 6.65 -3.77 16.10
CA GLY A 67 7.90 -3.80 16.83
C GLY A 67 7.68 -4.03 18.31
N GLY A 68 8.56 -4.82 18.90
CA GLY A 68 8.64 -5.07 20.34
C GLY A 68 9.99 -4.61 20.90
N SER A 69 10.35 -5.13 22.08
CA SER A 69 11.63 -4.82 22.72
C SER A 69 12.84 -5.44 22.02
N ALA A 70 12.65 -6.47 21.19
CA ALA A 70 13.73 -7.25 20.58
C ALA A 70 13.85 -7.04 19.06
N LEU A 71 12.73 -6.87 18.36
CA LEU A 71 12.69 -6.72 16.90
C LEU A 71 11.77 -5.55 16.52
N LEU A 72 12.19 -4.81 15.50
CA LEU A 72 11.47 -3.66 14.95
C LEU A 72 11.34 -3.86 13.44
N PHE A 73 10.11 -3.77 12.95
CA PHE A 73 9.79 -3.79 11.54
C PHE A 73 9.06 -2.49 11.18
N PRO A 74 9.81 -1.40 10.90
CA PRO A 74 9.22 -0.18 10.35
C PRO A 74 8.57 -0.48 8.99
N LEU A 75 7.60 0.35 8.60
CA LEU A 75 7.04 0.31 7.26
C LEU A 75 7.45 1.56 6.50
N GLU A 76 8.23 1.37 5.45
CA GLU A 76 8.70 2.44 4.57
C GLU A 76 8.10 2.22 3.20
N ILE A 77 7.25 3.15 2.77
CA ILE A 77 6.70 3.16 1.42
C ILE A 77 7.28 4.37 0.70
N GLY A 78 7.94 4.15 -0.43
CA GLY A 78 8.56 5.17 -1.26
C GLY A 78 7.54 6.10 -1.91
N GLU A 79 8.05 6.99 -2.76
CA GLU A 79 7.24 7.89 -3.57
C GLU A 79 6.58 7.18 -4.76
N SER A 80 5.49 7.76 -5.24
CA SER A 80 4.76 7.31 -6.44
C SER A 80 4.36 5.83 -6.41
N CYS A 81 4.17 5.27 -5.23
CA CYS A 81 3.70 3.90 -5.06
C CYS A 81 2.17 3.85 -5.13
N ILE A 82 1.64 2.68 -5.49
CA ILE A 82 0.21 2.42 -5.43
C ILE A 82 -0.01 1.18 -4.58
N VAL A 83 -0.76 1.34 -3.50
CA VAL A 83 -1.25 0.26 -2.63
C VAL A 83 -2.73 0.07 -2.92
N GLY A 84 -3.05 -1.01 -3.62
CA GLY A 84 -4.38 -1.36 -4.08
C GLY A 84 -5.35 -1.74 -2.96
N PRO A 85 -6.64 -1.86 -3.29
CA PRO A 85 -7.70 -2.02 -2.29
C PRO A 85 -7.57 -3.37 -1.57
N GLY A 86 -7.77 -3.34 -0.25
CA GLY A 86 -7.66 -4.52 0.60
C GLY A 86 -6.26 -5.15 0.67
N ALA A 87 -5.21 -4.49 0.16
CA ALA A 87 -3.85 -4.94 0.34
C ALA A 87 -3.45 -4.90 1.83
N TYR A 88 -2.57 -5.80 2.24
CA TYR A 88 -2.06 -5.89 3.61
C TYR A 88 -0.54 -5.81 3.59
N VAL A 89 0.02 -4.75 4.16
CA VAL A 89 1.48 -4.55 4.22
C VAL A 89 1.87 -4.33 5.67
N VAL A 90 2.76 -5.18 6.18
CA VAL A 90 3.25 -5.10 7.55
C VAL A 90 4.78 -5.07 7.60
N GLY A 91 5.34 -4.00 8.15
CA GLY A 91 6.75 -3.90 8.54
C GLY A 91 7.74 -4.23 7.41
N ALA A 92 7.60 -3.57 6.27
CA ALA A 92 8.36 -3.85 5.05
C ALA A 92 8.91 -2.56 4.42
N THR A 93 9.83 -2.72 3.47
CA THR A 93 10.30 -1.62 2.60
C THR A 93 9.70 -1.80 1.22
N ILE A 94 8.92 -0.83 0.78
CA ILE A 94 8.33 -0.74 -0.56
C ILE A 94 9.02 0.44 -1.26
N GLU A 95 9.94 0.16 -2.18
CA GLU A 95 10.71 1.18 -2.88
C GLU A 95 9.86 1.96 -3.91
N PRO A 96 10.34 3.12 -4.39
CA PRO A 96 9.58 4.01 -5.25
C PRO A 96 8.96 3.34 -6.48
N GLY A 97 7.76 3.78 -6.85
CA GLY A 97 7.06 3.32 -8.07
C GLY A 97 6.56 1.87 -8.01
N ALA A 98 6.69 1.18 -6.87
CA ALA A 98 6.15 -0.18 -6.73
C ALA A 98 4.62 -0.18 -6.74
N PHE A 99 4.04 -1.26 -7.27
CA PHE A 99 2.60 -1.47 -7.33
C PHE A 99 2.18 -2.72 -6.56
N ILE A 100 1.54 -2.50 -5.41
CA ILE A 100 0.97 -3.55 -4.58
C ILE A 100 -0.49 -3.69 -4.97
N ALA A 101 -0.84 -4.68 -5.78
CA ALA A 101 -2.18 -4.79 -6.33
C ALA A 101 -3.23 -5.23 -5.28
N ALA A 102 -4.50 -5.20 -5.68
CA ALA A 102 -5.62 -5.54 -4.82
C ALA A 102 -5.44 -6.88 -4.08
N GLY A 103 -5.68 -6.86 -2.76
CA GLY A 103 -5.61 -8.05 -1.89
C GLY A 103 -4.22 -8.69 -1.71
N ALA A 104 -3.17 -8.09 -2.29
CA ALA A 104 -1.79 -8.55 -2.12
C ALA A 104 -1.31 -8.40 -0.68
N LYS A 105 -0.33 -9.22 -0.27
CA LYS A 105 0.18 -9.29 1.10
C LYS A 105 1.70 -9.17 1.11
N VAL A 106 2.25 -8.28 1.91
CA VAL A 106 3.70 -8.11 2.10
C VAL A 106 3.99 -8.13 3.60
N PHE A 107 4.88 -9.04 4.01
CA PHE A 107 5.15 -9.32 5.42
C PHE A 107 6.48 -8.77 5.92
N ASN A 108 6.66 -8.88 7.24
CA ASN A 108 7.77 -8.32 8.01
C ASN A 108 9.15 -8.58 7.41
N GLY A 109 9.95 -7.52 7.30
CA GLY A 109 11.32 -7.58 6.79
C GLY A 109 11.42 -7.77 5.28
N ALA A 110 10.30 -7.82 4.55
CA ALA A 110 10.33 -7.88 3.10
C ALA A 110 10.81 -6.56 2.48
N THR A 111 11.48 -6.67 1.34
CA THR A 111 11.84 -5.55 0.46
C THR A 111 11.25 -5.79 -0.91
N VAL A 112 10.42 -4.86 -1.37
CA VAL A 112 9.90 -4.79 -2.73
C VAL A 112 10.64 -3.67 -3.43
N GLU A 113 11.59 -4.01 -4.30
CA GLU A 113 12.46 -3.02 -4.95
C GLU A 113 11.73 -2.16 -5.99
N GLN A 114 12.41 -1.11 -6.44
CA GLN A 114 11.87 -0.06 -7.30
C GLN A 114 11.09 -0.63 -8.51
N GLY A 115 9.87 -0.13 -8.69
CA GLY A 115 9.01 -0.48 -9.83
C GLY A 115 8.48 -1.93 -9.85
N VAL A 116 8.74 -2.74 -8.82
CA VAL A 116 8.20 -4.11 -8.74
C VAL A 116 6.68 -4.07 -8.58
N SER A 117 6.01 -4.99 -9.28
CA SER A 117 4.59 -5.24 -9.08
C SER A 117 4.35 -6.55 -8.33
N VAL A 118 3.56 -6.47 -7.26
CA VAL A 118 2.94 -7.63 -6.60
C VAL A 118 1.50 -7.70 -7.08
N ALA A 119 1.22 -8.64 -7.99
CA ALA A 119 -0.08 -8.73 -8.64
C ALA A 119 -1.18 -9.20 -7.67
N ILE A 120 -2.43 -9.20 -8.15
CA ILE A 120 -3.63 -9.41 -7.34
C ILE A 120 -3.51 -10.67 -6.47
N GLY A 121 -3.65 -10.50 -5.16
CA GLY A 121 -3.54 -11.56 -4.18
C GLY A 121 -2.15 -12.19 -4.01
N GLY A 122 -1.11 -11.67 -4.67
CA GLY A 122 0.28 -12.11 -4.51
C GLY A 122 0.79 -11.89 -3.09
N ILE A 123 1.74 -12.73 -2.68
CA ILE A 123 2.27 -12.79 -1.31
C ILE A 123 3.78 -12.61 -1.37
N VAL A 124 4.31 -11.62 -0.67
CA VAL A 124 5.74 -11.48 -0.38
C VAL A 124 5.94 -11.82 1.09
N HIS A 125 6.58 -12.95 1.37
CA HIS A 125 6.69 -13.48 2.72
C HIS A 125 7.76 -12.75 3.56
N ILE A 126 7.89 -13.09 4.84
CA ILE A 126 8.87 -12.46 5.73
C ILE A 126 10.30 -12.52 5.16
N ASN A 127 11.11 -11.50 5.45
CA ASN A 127 12.53 -11.41 5.07
C ASN A 127 12.81 -11.70 3.58
N THR A 128 11.85 -11.39 2.70
CA THR A 128 11.94 -11.68 1.27
C THR A 128 12.31 -10.43 0.49
N ARG A 129 13.28 -10.54 -0.42
CA ARG A 129 13.68 -9.44 -1.31
C ARG A 129 13.26 -9.75 -2.74
N VAL A 130 12.21 -9.07 -3.22
CA VAL A 130 11.80 -9.10 -4.63
C VAL A 130 12.56 -7.99 -5.35
N ARG A 131 13.47 -8.37 -6.24
CA ARG A 131 14.38 -7.44 -6.89
C ARG A 131 13.74 -6.70 -8.06
N ALA A 132 14.29 -5.53 -8.39
CA ALA A 132 13.87 -4.76 -9.55
C ALA A 132 13.90 -5.63 -10.82
N GLY A 133 12.82 -5.54 -11.62
CA GLY A 133 12.62 -6.37 -12.82
C GLY A 133 11.96 -7.74 -12.55
N GLN A 134 11.83 -8.17 -11.29
CA GLN A 134 10.94 -9.27 -10.93
C GLN A 134 9.49 -8.76 -10.78
N HIS A 135 8.54 -9.67 -10.90
CA HIS A 135 7.13 -9.43 -10.58
C HIS A 135 6.58 -10.64 -9.86
N VAL A 136 5.73 -10.45 -8.86
CA VAL A 136 5.03 -11.55 -8.19
C VAL A 136 3.69 -11.74 -8.89
N PRO A 137 3.45 -12.88 -9.58
CA PRO A 137 2.20 -13.10 -10.30
C PRO A 137 1.02 -13.27 -9.33
N MET A 138 -0.19 -13.25 -9.89
CA MET A 138 -1.41 -13.33 -9.09
C MET A 138 -1.40 -14.56 -8.20
N GLN A 139 -1.70 -14.36 -6.91
CA GLN A 139 -1.79 -15.40 -5.88
C GLN A 139 -0.49 -16.20 -5.60
N HIS A 140 0.61 -15.90 -6.29
CA HIS A 140 1.89 -16.57 -6.06
C HIS A 140 2.50 -16.09 -4.74
N ILE A 141 3.35 -16.93 -4.15
CA ILE A 141 4.14 -16.58 -2.97
C ILE A 141 5.61 -16.42 -3.36
N ALA A 142 6.20 -15.30 -3.00
CA ALA A 142 7.63 -15.04 -3.08
C ALA A 142 8.26 -15.26 -1.71
N TYR A 143 9.40 -15.95 -1.68
CA TYR A 143 10.17 -16.21 -0.48
C TYR A 143 11.69 -16.14 -0.73
N GLY A 144 12.43 -15.52 0.20
CA GLY A 144 13.89 -15.54 0.28
C GLY A 144 14.58 -14.27 -0.23
N ASP A 145 15.90 -14.21 -0.07
CA ASP A 145 16.77 -13.21 -0.70
C ASP A 145 17.95 -13.94 -1.38
N PRO A 146 17.97 -14.04 -2.74
CA PRO A 146 16.97 -13.50 -3.67
C PRO A 146 15.63 -14.24 -3.62
N ALA A 147 14.53 -13.55 -3.93
CA ALA A 147 13.21 -14.16 -3.92
C ALA A 147 13.04 -15.26 -4.98
N VAL A 148 12.56 -16.42 -4.52
CA VAL A 148 12.02 -17.51 -5.35
C VAL A 148 10.50 -17.43 -5.33
N ILE A 149 9.87 -17.53 -6.50
CA ILE A 149 8.42 -17.34 -6.68
C ILE A 149 7.76 -18.69 -6.93
N HIS A 150 6.85 -19.07 -6.05
CA HIS A 150 6.12 -20.33 -6.08
C HIS A 150 4.64 -20.13 -6.46
N PRO A 151 4.03 -21.09 -7.18
CA PRO A 151 2.62 -21.05 -7.50
C PRO A 151 1.73 -21.19 -6.25
N PRO A 152 0.44 -20.78 -6.31
CA PRO A 152 -0.46 -20.79 -5.15
C PRO A 152 -0.58 -22.16 -4.45
N ARG A 153 -0.48 -23.25 -5.22
CA ARG A 153 -0.54 -24.63 -4.71
C ARG A 153 0.61 -25.00 -3.76
N GLU A 154 1.74 -24.30 -3.86
CA GLU A 154 2.93 -24.52 -3.04
C GLU A 154 2.97 -23.58 -1.82
N ALA A 155 2.05 -22.61 -1.74
CA ALA A 155 2.05 -21.62 -0.66
C ALA A 155 1.95 -22.21 0.76
N PRO A 156 1.16 -23.28 1.03
CA PRO A 156 1.15 -23.90 2.35
C PRO A 156 2.53 -24.45 2.75
N ALA A 157 3.19 -25.16 1.83
CA ALA A 157 4.51 -25.75 2.09
C ALA A 157 5.59 -24.67 2.27
N VAL A 158 5.56 -23.62 1.45
CA VAL A 158 6.45 -22.47 1.61
C VAL A 158 6.22 -21.80 2.97
N HIS A 159 4.97 -21.61 3.40
CA HIS A 159 4.66 -21.00 4.70
C HIS A 159 5.08 -21.88 5.88
N GLU A 160 4.86 -23.19 5.83
CA GLU A 160 5.25 -24.13 6.89
C GLU A 160 6.76 -24.24 7.07
N ALA A 161 7.52 -24.08 5.99
CA ALA A 161 8.98 -24.05 6.04
C ALA A 161 9.56 -22.79 6.72
N MET A 162 8.70 -21.84 7.12
CA MET A 162 9.12 -20.56 7.68
C MET A 162 9.04 -20.55 9.19
N ASN A 163 10.08 -19.98 9.81
CA ASN A 163 10.08 -19.67 11.23
C ASN A 163 9.29 -18.38 11.52
N PHE A 164 8.01 -18.35 11.15
CA PHE A 164 7.18 -17.14 11.26
C PHE A 164 7.03 -16.66 12.71
N PHE A 165 6.74 -17.57 13.64
CA PHE A 165 6.57 -17.20 15.05
C PHE A 165 7.87 -16.73 15.70
N GLU A 166 8.99 -17.33 15.33
CA GLU A 166 10.32 -16.88 15.76
C GLU A 166 10.62 -15.49 15.19
N THR A 167 10.40 -15.28 13.89
CA THR A 167 10.74 -14.00 13.24
C THR A 167 9.85 -12.85 13.71
N VAL A 168 8.55 -13.07 13.85
CA VAL A 168 7.57 -12.00 14.11
C VAL A 168 7.32 -11.81 15.61
N PHE A 169 7.27 -12.90 16.37
CA PHE A 169 6.96 -12.85 17.81
C PHE A 169 8.17 -13.12 18.71
N ASN A 170 9.34 -13.46 18.14
CA ASN A 170 10.53 -13.86 18.91
C ASN A 170 10.23 -15.02 19.87
N LEU A 171 9.49 -16.03 19.37
CA LEU A 171 9.10 -17.22 20.11
C LEU A 171 9.71 -18.46 19.46
N GLU A 172 10.43 -19.24 20.26
CA GLU A 172 10.93 -20.54 19.83
C GLU A 172 9.76 -21.51 19.54
N PRO A 173 9.94 -22.46 18.59
CA PRO A 173 8.93 -23.48 18.30
C PRO A 173 8.58 -24.33 19.52
N SER A 174 7.29 -24.47 19.81
CA SER A 174 6.75 -25.35 20.84
C SER A 174 5.29 -25.73 20.53
N ASP A 175 4.77 -26.79 21.15
CA ASP A 175 3.38 -27.25 20.95
C ASP A 175 2.33 -26.17 21.28
N ASP A 176 2.67 -25.28 22.23
CA ASP A 176 1.82 -24.19 22.70
C ASP A 176 2.21 -22.80 22.14
N VAL A 177 3.12 -22.73 21.15
CA VAL A 177 3.67 -21.47 20.62
C VAL A 177 2.58 -20.49 20.19
N ARG A 178 1.47 -21.00 19.62
CA ARG A 178 0.32 -20.19 19.18
C ARG A 178 -0.41 -19.54 20.35
N ALA A 179 -0.61 -20.27 21.44
CA ALA A 179 -1.27 -19.76 22.64
C ALA A 179 -0.39 -18.71 23.33
N LYS A 180 0.92 -18.97 23.45
CA LYS A 180 1.91 -18.01 23.95
C LYS A 180 1.95 -16.74 23.11
N ALA A 181 1.96 -16.87 21.79
CA ALA A 181 1.92 -15.73 20.86
C ALA A 181 0.65 -14.90 21.07
N ALA A 182 -0.51 -15.54 21.13
CA ALA A 182 -1.79 -14.85 21.33
C ALA A 182 -1.84 -14.11 22.67
N GLU A 183 -1.44 -14.75 23.77
CA GLU A 183 -1.43 -14.12 25.09
C GLU A 183 -0.48 -12.91 25.14
N SER A 184 0.76 -13.11 24.69
CA SER A 184 1.80 -12.08 24.67
C SER A 184 1.39 -10.88 23.82
N TYR A 185 0.95 -11.14 22.58
CA TYR A 185 0.55 -10.09 21.66
C TYR A 185 -0.72 -9.37 22.12
N SER A 186 -1.70 -10.10 22.67
CA SER A 186 -2.91 -9.50 23.24
C SER A 186 -2.60 -8.58 24.43
N LYS A 187 -1.71 -8.99 25.33
CA LYS A 187 -1.23 -8.17 26.45
C LYS A 187 -0.49 -6.92 25.95
N PHE A 188 0.38 -7.09 24.94
CA PHE A 188 1.09 -5.99 24.30
C PHE A 188 0.13 -4.97 23.71
N LEU A 189 -0.81 -5.39 22.87
CA LEU A 189 -1.78 -4.52 22.21
C LEU A 189 -2.67 -3.78 23.21
N ARG A 190 -3.24 -4.47 24.20
CA ARG A 190 -4.06 -3.81 25.24
C ARG A 190 -3.29 -2.72 25.98
N LYS A 191 -2.02 -2.99 26.32
CA LYS A 191 -1.16 -1.99 26.98
C LYS A 191 -0.87 -0.81 26.04
N ARG A 192 -0.54 -1.10 24.77
CA ARG A 192 -0.13 -0.12 23.77
C ARG A 192 -1.25 0.84 23.40
N HIS A 193 -2.48 0.33 23.29
CA HIS A 193 -3.67 1.08 22.92
C HIS A 193 -4.47 1.64 24.10
N ALA A 194 -4.02 1.40 25.35
CA ALA A 194 -4.74 1.85 26.56
C ALA A 194 -4.92 3.38 26.65
N GLN A 195 -4.08 4.14 25.95
CA GLN A 195 -4.05 5.60 25.96
C GLN A 195 -4.36 6.20 24.58
N ASP A 196 -4.87 5.39 23.65
CA ASP A 196 -5.21 5.88 22.32
C ASP A 196 -6.33 6.91 22.44
N ALA A 197 -6.16 8.03 21.73
CA ALA A 197 -7.12 9.12 21.74
C ALA A 197 -7.31 9.67 20.33
N VAL A 198 -8.56 9.88 19.94
CA VAL A 198 -8.90 10.53 18.68
C VAL A 198 -8.51 12.00 18.79
N ILE A 199 -7.70 12.47 17.85
CA ILE A 199 -7.35 13.88 17.74
C ILE A 199 -8.52 14.58 17.05
N ALA A 200 -9.25 15.41 17.80
CA ALA A 200 -10.32 16.23 17.22
C ALA A 200 -9.73 17.15 16.15
N GLU A 201 -10.42 17.27 15.01
CA GLU A 201 -10.10 18.25 13.96
C GLU A 201 -10.43 19.67 14.47
N LYS A 202 -9.62 20.20 15.38
CA LYS A 202 -9.49 21.64 15.55
C LYS A 202 -8.34 22.07 14.65
N ASP A 203 -8.63 22.96 13.71
CA ASP A 203 -7.64 23.73 12.92
C ASP A 203 -7.15 23.19 11.56
N LYS A 204 -7.96 22.44 10.80
CA LYS A 204 -7.83 22.51 9.33
C LYS A 204 -8.68 23.67 8.80
N LYS A 205 -8.14 24.90 8.85
CA LYS A 205 -8.59 25.91 7.88
C LYS A 205 -8.26 25.33 6.51
N PRO A 206 -9.22 25.18 5.58
CA PRO A 206 -8.87 24.87 4.21
C PRO A 206 -7.84 25.91 3.78
N ALA A 207 -6.71 25.47 3.24
CA ALA A 207 -5.75 26.40 2.65
C ALA A 207 -6.56 27.26 1.66
N PRO A 208 -6.57 28.59 1.80
CA PRO A 208 -7.25 29.41 0.82
C PRO A 208 -6.66 29.04 -0.54
N PRO A 209 -7.49 28.89 -1.60
CA PRO A 209 -6.96 28.72 -2.94
C PRO A 209 -5.96 29.85 -3.13
N LYS A 210 -4.68 29.51 -3.39
CA LYS A 210 -3.65 30.52 -3.64
C LYS A 210 -4.25 31.48 -4.65
N SER A 211 -4.50 32.73 -4.24
CA SER A 211 -4.99 33.76 -5.14
C SER A 211 -4.01 33.76 -6.30
N ARG A 212 -4.49 33.50 -7.52
CA ARG A 212 -3.69 33.65 -8.73
C ARG A 212 -3.11 35.07 -8.69
N SER A 213 -1.87 35.22 -8.24
CA SER A 213 -1.12 36.47 -8.37
C SER A 213 -0.97 36.67 -9.87
N LYS A 214 -1.58 37.76 -10.36
CA LYS A 214 -1.61 38.24 -11.75
C LYS A 214 -0.72 37.42 -12.68
N LEU A 215 -1.34 36.48 -13.39
CA LEU A 215 -0.80 35.94 -14.61
C LEU A 215 -0.50 37.15 -15.51
N GLU A 216 0.76 37.31 -15.90
CA GLU A 216 1.12 38.06 -17.10
C GLU A 216 0.17 37.61 -18.22
N GLU A 217 -0.44 38.57 -18.92
CA GLU A 217 -1.36 38.24 -20.01
C GLU A 217 -0.63 37.37 -21.03
N PRO A 218 -1.16 36.17 -21.34
CA PRO A 218 -0.57 35.34 -22.36
C PRO A 218 -0.69 36.05 -23.71
N PRO A 219 0.27 35.85 -24.63
CA PRO A 219 0.17 36.39 -25.99
C PRO A 219 -1.14 35.94 -26.65
N PRO A 220 -1.68 36.73 -27.60
CA PRO A 220 -3.02 36.51 -28.15
C PRO A 220 -3.17 35.09 -28.70
N THR A 221 -4.28 34.49 -28.29
CA THR A 221 -4.60 33.07 -28.43
C THR A 221 -4.78 32.69 -29.90
N GLN A 222 -4.00 31.72 -30.39
CA GLN A 222 -4.47 30.84 -31.46
C GLN A 222 -5.36 29.77 -30.82
N ALA A 223 -6.55 29.56 -31.37
CA ALA A 223 -7.51 28.60 -30.86
C ALA A 223 -6.89 27.20 -30.80
N ALA A 224 -6.76 26.65 -29.58
CA ALA A 224 -6.44 25.25 -29.36
C ALA A 224 -7.73 24.51 -28.96
N ASP A 225 -8.06 23.51 -29.78
CA ASP A 225 -9.19 22.61 -29.65
C ASP A 225 -9.15 21.87 -28.30
N VAL A 226 -10.19 22.04 -27.48
CA VAL A 226 -10.26 21.48 -26.13
C VAL A 226 -10.76 20.04 -26.23
N GLY A 227 -9.82 19.11 -26.50
CA GLY A 227 -10.07 17.67 -26.56
C GLY A 227 -10.60 17.11 -25.23
N LYS A 228 -11.59 16.21 -25.34
CA LYS A 228 -12.31 15.52 -24.26
C LYS A 228 -11.37 14.96 -23.18
N VAL A 229 -11.66 15.25 -21.91
CA VAL A 229 -11.12 14.48 -20.78
C VAL A 229 -11.76 13.10 -20.83
N VAL A 230 -11.03 12.10 -21.35
CA VAL A 230 -11.48 10.71 -21.42
C VAL A 230 -10.97 9.98 -20.19
N ASP A 231 -11.89 9.48 -19.38
CA ASP A 231 -11.63 8.56 -18.28
C ASP A 231 -10.87 7.33 -18.82
N VAL A 232 -9.72 6.98 -18.25
CA VAL A 232 -8.77 6.00 -18.83
C VAL A 232 -9.44 4.63 -19.04
N MET A 233 -10.44 4.31 -18.22
CA MET A 233 -11.23 3.08 -18.35
C MET A 233 -12.13 3.05 -19.61
N PHE A 234 -12.52 4.21 -20.15
CA PHE A 234 -13.31 4.30 -21.38
C PHE A 234 -12.44 4.18 -22.65
N ALA A 235 -11.21 4.69 -22.65
CA ALA A 235 -10.31 4.59 -23.80
C ALA A 235 -9.95 3.11 -24.11
N GLU A 236 -9.75 2.29 -23.07
CA GLU A 236 -9.47 0.86 -23.22
C GLU A 236 -10.69 0.07 -23.72
N LEU A 237 -11.90 0.46 -23.32
CA LEU A 237 -13.15 -0.13 -23.80
C LEU A 237 -13.42 0.20 -25.28
N GLU A 238 -13.07 1.40 -25.71
CA GLU A 238 -13.25 1.85 -27.10
C GLU A 238 -12.27 1.13 -28.04
N GLU A 239 -11.01 0.96 -27.64
CA GLU A 239 -10.04 0.14 -28.37
C GLU A 239 -10.47 -1.33 -28.48
N ALA A 240 -10.99 -1.90 -27.39
CA ALA A 240 -11.48 -3.28 -27.40
C ALA A 240 -12.69 -3.46 -28.35
N ARG A 241 -13.57 -2.46 -28.42
CA ARG A 241 -14.71 -2.46 -29.36
C ARG A 241 -14.24 -2.42 -30.81
N LEU A 242 -13.29 -1.55 -31.14
CA LEU A 242 -12.75 -1.40 -32.49
C LEU A 242 -12.02 -2.67 -32.96
N ARG A 243 -11.27 -3.34 -32.07
CA ARG A 243 -10.62 -4.64 -32.40
C ARG A 243 -11.64 -5.74 -32.70
N ARG A 244 -12.77 -5.75 -31.99
CA ARG A 244 -13.86 -6.71 -32.22
C ARG A 244 -14.58 -6.46 -33.55
N GLU A 245 -14.84 -5.20 -33.89
CA GLU A 245 -15.46 -4.82 -35.17
C GLU A 245 -14.55 -5.16 -36.36
N ALA A 246 -13.24 -4.89 -36.25
CA ALA A 246 -12.27 -5.23 -37.29
C ALA A 246 -12.10 -6.74 -37.49
N ALA A 247 -12.20 -7.55 -36.42
CA ALA A 247 -12.18 -9.01 -36.51
C ALA A 247 -13.42 -9.54 -37.26
N ILE A 248 -14.60 -9.00 -36.98
CA ILE A 248 -15.85 -9.35 -37.67
C ILE A 248 -15.78 -8.98 -39.15
N GLU A 249 -15.17 -7.83 -39.50
CA GLU A 249 -15.05 -7.41 -40.89
C GLU A 249 -14.05 -8.25 -41.69
N ARG A 250 -12.94 -8.68 -41.06
CA ARG A 250 -11.99 -9.63 -41.67
C ARG A 250 -12.64 -10.99 -41.93
N GLU A 251 -13.48 -11.47 -41.01
CA GLU A 251 -14.20 -12.72 -41.19
C GLU A 251 -15.24 -12.65 -42.33
N LYS A 252 -15.88 -11.49 -42.52
CA LYS A 252 -16.79 -11.25 -43.66
C LYS A 252 -16.08 -11.13 -45.00
N ARG A 253 -14.83 -10.64 -45.04
CA ARG A 253 -14.02 -10.56 -46.27
C ARG A 253 -13.38 -11.89 -46.67
N GLY A 254 -13.15 -12.80 -45.72
CA GLY A 254 -12.63 -14.15 -45.99
C GLY A 254 -13.65 -15.18 -46.47
N LYS A 255 -14.95 -14.83 -46.49
CA LYS A 255 -16.06 -15.69 -46.96
C LYS A 255 -16.65 -15.26 -48.31
N LYS A 256 -15.96 -14.39 -49.06
CA LYS A 256 -16.33 -13.95 -50.42
C LYS A 256 -15.40 -14.52 -51.47
#